data_AF-A0A1G7C5V8-F1
#
_entry.id   AF-A0A1G7C5V8-F1
#
_cell.length_a   1.000
_cell.length_b   1.000
_cell.length_c   1.000
_cell.angle_alpha   90.00
_cell.angle_beta   90.00
_cell.angle_gamma   90.00
#
_symmetry.space_group_name_H-M   'P 1'
#
loop_
_entity.id
_entity.type
_entity.pdbx_description
1 polymer ?
#
loop_
_entity_poly.entity_id
_entity_poly.type
_entity_poly.pdbx_seq_one_letter_code
_entity_poly.pdbx_strand_id
1 'polypeptide(L)'
;MLQRFLVVVFSMLLISCQFTETMVLNENGSGRITMHLNMDDMMSFGGMGFDTTKIKVDSIIVMKQFLESKKDSISMLSEAEQQRLKKLEDYTFHMVMDTESSEMQLELYQDFKQVSEANNMVEGLNEGANLMPEMSNSKKNSPDDASEETVGVRFSFEKNVFKRDAYIMDAERHQMKIDSMQTAKAFMSGMTYTLKYTFPKRIKKSSVDDATYSLDGKTIEVHRDFVAYIENPDILDVEVELEK
;
A
#
# COMPACT_ATOMS: atom_id res chain seq x y z
N MET A 1 8.76 -10.16 -39.66
CA MET A 1 8.05 -10.82 -38.54
C MET A 1 8.79 -10.68 -37.22
N LEU A 2 10.12 -10.87 -37.18
CA LEU A 2 10.93 -10.70 -35.97
C LEU A 2 10.79 -9.31 -35.31
N GLN A 3 10.74 -8.25 -36.13
CA GLN A 3 10.55 -6.86 -35.65
C GLN A 3 9.15 -6.60 -35.08
N ARG A 4 8.10 -7.31 -35.56
CA ARG A 4 6.74 -7.22 -34.98
C ARG A 4 6.63 -8.03 -33.69
N PHE A 5 7.39 -9.13 -33.57
CA PHE A 5 7.48 -9.92 -32.35
C PHE A 5 8.23 -9.17 -31.24
N LEU A 6 9.28 -8.41 -31.60
CA LEU A 6 10.06 -7.61 -30.66
C LEU A 6 9.25 -6.44 -30.06
N VAL A 7 8.33 -5.85 -30.83
CA VAL A 7 7.43 -4.79 -30.33
C VAL A 7 6.38 -5.33 -29.34
N VAL A 8 5.87 -6.55 -29.56
CA VAL A 8 4.91 -7.19 -28.64
C VAL A 8 5.59 -7.64 -27.35
N VAL A 9 6.83 -8.15 -27.42
CA VAL A 9 7.62 -8.54 -26.24
C VAL A 9 8.08 -7.30 -25.43
N PHE A 10 8.42 -6.19 -26.10
CA PHE A 10 8.77 -4.95 -25.41
C PHE A 10 7.56 -4.26 -24.75
N SER A 11 6.35 -4.43 -25.32
CA SER A 11 5.10 -3.92 -24.74
C SER A 11 4.67 -4.61 -23.44
N MET A 12 5.21 -5.79 -23.11
CA MET A 12 4.87 -6.51 -21.86
C MET A 12 5.77 -6.14 -20.67
N LEU A 13 6.80 -5.30 -20.88
CA LEU A 13 7.80 -4.99 -19.84
C LEU A 13 7.54 -3.69 -19.08
N LEU A 14 6.44 -2.98 -19.38
CA LEU A 14 6.12 -1.67 -18.79
C LEU A 14 4.79 -1.68 -18.04
N ILE A 15 4.50 -2.74 -17.29
CA ILE A 15 3.46 -2.64 -16.26
C ILE A 15 4.13 -1.96 -15.07
N SER A 16 4.10 -0.63 -15.04
CA SER A 16 4.42 0.12 -13.83
C SER A 16 3.27 -0.11 -12.85
N CYS A 17 3.50 -0.93 -11.81
CA CYS A 17 2.55 -1.07 -10.72
C CYS A 17 2.72 0.09 -9.75
N GLN A 18 1.69 0.93 -9.61
CA GLN A 18 1.76 2.09 -8.73
C GLN A 18 1.53 1.72 -7.27
N PHE A 19 0.72 0.70 -7.00
CA PHE A 19 0.53 0.14 -5.66
C PHE A 19 0.86 -1.34 -5.66
N THR A 20 1.78 -1.75 -4.79
CA THR A 20 2.14 -3.16 -4.61
C THR A 20 2.07 -3.53 -3.14
N GLU A 21 1.11 -4.38 -2.79
CA GLU A 21 0.97 -4.96 -1.47
C GLU A 21 1.60 -6.36 -1.47
N THR A 22 2.71 -6.52 -0.75
CA THR A 22 3.43 -7.78 -0.64
C THR A 22 3.25 -8.36 0.76
N MET A 23 2.95 -9.65 0.85
CA MET A 23 2.95 -10.38 2.11
C MET A 23 3.80 -11.64 2.00
N VAL A 24 4.66 -11.86 2.98
CA VAL A 24 5.39 -13.12 3.15
C VAL A 24 4.94 -13.74 4.46
N LEU A 25 4.26 -14.87 4.37
CA LEU A 25 3.76 -15.62 5.52
C LEU A 25 4.66 -16.82 5.82
N ASN A 26 5.05 -16.97 7.09
CA ASN A 26 5.86 -18.08 7.58
C ASN A 26 4.99 -19.21 8.14
N GLU A 27 5.57 -20.40 8.29
CA GLU A 27 4.88 -21.59 8.81
C GLU A 27 4.26 -21.38 10.21
N ASN A 28 4.87 -20.55 11.04
CA ASN A 28 4.40 -20.26 12.39
C ASN A 28 3.32 -19.16 12.46
N GLY A 29 2.82 -18.66 11.31
CA GLY A 29 1.83 -17.59 11.23
C GLY A 29 2.39 -16.17 11.33
N SER A 30 3.70 -16.02 11.59
CA SER A 30 4.40 -14.74 11.52
C SER A 30 4.73 -14.37 10.08
N GLY A 31 5.18 -13.15 9.85
CA GLY A 31 5.54 -12.71 8.51
C GLY A 31 5.85 -11.24 8.43
N ARG A 32 5.90 -10.76 7.20
CA ARG A 32 6.03 -9.34 6.86
C ARG A 32 4.97 -8.97 5.85
N ILE A 33 4.35 -7.82 6.04
CA ILE A 33 3.55 -7.16 5.02
C ILE A 33 4.22 -5.83 4.68
N THR A 34 4.24 -5.54 3.38
CA THR A 34 4.86 -4.38 2.76
C THR A 34 3.85 -3.74 1.82
N MET A 35 3.74 -2.42 1.88
CA MET A 35 3.03 -1.60 0.91
C MET A 35 4.07 -0.74 0.19
N HIS A 36 4.19 -0.90 -1.12
CA HIS A 36 5.06 -0.09 -1.96
C HIS A 36 4.22 0.80 -2.88
N LEU A 37 4.53 2.09 -2.88
CA LEU A 37 3.92 3.10 -3.72
C LEU A 37 4.97 3.67 -4.65
N ASN A 38 4.74 3.50 -5.96
CA ASN A 38 5.54 4.12 -7.00
C ASN A 38 4.81 5.36 -7.52
N MET A 39 5.46 6.52 -7.39
CA MET A 39 4.97 7.83 -7.80
C MET A 39 5.89 8.49 -8.84
N ASP A 40 6.74 7.72 -9.50
CA ASP A 40 7.73 8.21 -10.48
C ASP A 40 7.04 8.96 -11.63
N ASP A 41 5.89 8.44 -12.11
CA ASP A 41 5.07 9.09 -13.14
C ASP A 41 4.54 10.45 -12.65
N MET A 42 4.03 10.51 -11.41
CA MET A 42 3.53 11.76 -10.83
C MET A 42 4.64 12.80 -10.70
N MET A 43 5.84 12.37 -10.32
CA MET A 43 7.02 13.22 -10.25
C MET A 43 7.43 13.73 -11.66
N SER A 44 7.40 12.84 -12.66
CA SER A 44 7.76 13.15 -14.05
C SER A 44 6.83 14.17 -14.71
N PHE A 45 5.54 14.19 -14.33
CA PHE A 45 4.58 15.19 -14.81
C PHE A 45 4.55 16.48 -13.98
N GLY A 46 5.46 16.64 -13.01
CA GLY A 46 5.52 17.81 -12.12
C GLY A 46 4.35 17.93 -11.14
N GLY A 47 3.63 16.82 -10.90
CA GLY A 47 2.35 16.77 -10.18
C GLY A 47 2.39 17.17 -8.70
N MET A 48 3.59 17.35 -8.13
CA MET A 48 3.79 17.66 -6.72
C MET A 48 4.28 19.09 -6.48
N GLY A 49 4.36 19.95 -7.50
CA GLY A 49 4.67 21.37 -7.31
C GLY A 49 6.03 21.62 -6.63
N PHE A 50 6.94 20.65 -6.64
CA PHE A 50 8.31 20.86 -6.22
C PHE A 50 8.88 21.97 -7.10
N ASP A 51 9.35 23.05 -6.46
CA ASP A 51 10.17 24.06 -7.14
C ASP A 51 11.35 23.35 -7.83
N THR A 52 12.04 24.03 -8.74
CA THR A 52 13.25 23.51 -9.44
C THR A 52 14.42 23.12 -8.52
N THR A 53 14.19 23.10 -7.20
CA THR A 53 15.09 22.63 -6.16
C THR A 53 15.38 21.16 -6.36
N LYS A 54 16.67 20.85 -6.50
CA LYS A 54 17.16 19.49 -6.57
C LYS A 54 17.09 18.84 -5.19
N ILE A 55 16.19 17.88 -5.04
CA ILE A 55 16.04 17.06 -3.84
C ILE A 55 16.50 15.64 -4.20
N LYS A 56 17.38 15.09 -3.35
CA LYS A 56 17.82 13.70 -3.38
C LYS A 56 17.81 13.17 -1.96
N VAL A 57 16.82 12.34 -1.65
CA VAL A 57 16.56 11.78 -0.32
C VAL A 57 16.41 10.27 -0.46
N ASP A 58 17.13 9.54 0.38
CA ASP A 58 16.93 8.11 0.62
C ASP A 58 16.96 7.95 2.14
N SER A 59 15.81 7.61 2.73
CA SER A 59 15.62 7.68 4.17
C SER A 59 14.77 6.54 4.68
N ILE A 60 15.28 5.86 5.72
CA ILE A 60 14.54 4.84 6.47
C ILE A 60 14.18 5.41 7.85
N ILE A 61 12.90 5.40 8.17
CA ILE A 61 12.34 5.87 9.44
C ILE A 61 11.73 4.68 10.17
N VAL A 62 12.42 4.20 11.21
CA VAL A 62 11.88 3.19 12.13
C VAL A 62 11.03 3.91 13.16
N MET A 63 9.70 3.79 13.07
CA MET A 63 8.79 4.63 13.85
C MET A 63 8.98 4.48 15.35
N LYS A 64 9.20 3.26 15.85
CA LYS A 64 9.53 3.03 17.26
C LYS A 64 10.68 3.91 17.76
N GLN A 65 11.76 4.00 16.98
CA GLN A 65 12.94 4.78 17.33
C GLN A 65 12.65 6.29 17.19
N PHE A 66 11.94 6.66 16.11
CA PHE A 66 11.54 8.04 15.87
C PHE A 66 10.66 8.58 17.01
N LEU A 67 9.63 7.84 17.41
CA LEU A 67 8.71 8.20 18.49
C LEU A 67 9.43 8.32 19.83
N GLU A 68 10.32 7.39 20.18
CA GLU A 68 11.11 7.49 21.41
C GLU A 68 12.04 8.73 21.38
N SER A 69 12.65 9.04 20.23
CA SER A 69 13.50 10.23 20.08
C SER A 69 12.74 11.56 20.18
N LYS A 70 11.41 11.54 19.96
CA LYS A 70 10.52 12.71 19.99
C LYS A 70 9.57 12.70 21.19
N LYS A 71 9.79 11.81 22.17
CA LYS A 71 8.91 11.60 23.32
C LYS A 71 8.54 12.88 24.08
N ASP A 72 9.51 13.76 24.32
CA ASP A 72 9.26 15.03 25.02
C ASP A 72 8.31 15.93 24.22
N SER A 73 8.50 16.04 22.90
CA SER A 73 7.59 16.79 22.02
C SER A 73 6.21 16.13 21.92
N ILE A 74 6.16 14.80 21.82
CA ILE A 74 4.92 14.03 21.75
C ILE A 74 4.11 14.16 23.05
N SER A 75 4.77 14.25 24.20
CA SER A 75 4.11 14.42 25.50
C SER A 75 3.33 15.74 25.64
N MET A 76 3.62 16.72 24.78
CA MET A 76 2.90 18.01 24.72
C MET A 76 1.66 17.96 23.82
N LEU A 77 1.45 16.87 23.07
CA LEU A 77 0.28 16.69 22.21
C LEU A 77 -0.93 16.21 23.02
N SER A 78 -2.12 16.32 22.42
CA SER A 78 -3.34 15.76 23.02
C SER A 78 -3.26 14.23 23.15
N GLU A 79 -4.00 13.64 24.09
CA GLU A 79 -4.02 12.17 24.26
C GLU A 79 -4.43 11.44 22.97
N ALA A 80 -5.36 12.02 22.20
CA ALA A 80 -5.79 11.48 20.93
C ALA A 80 -4.64 11.43 19.90
N GLU A 81 -3.84 12.50 19.80
CA GLU A 81 -2.67 12.55 18.92
C GLU A 81 -1.56 11.60 19.39
N GLN A 82 -1.35 11.48 20.70
CA GLN A 82 -0.38 10.53 21.24
C GLN A 82 -0.76 9.08 20.92
N GLN A 83 -2.04 8.72 21.09
CA GLN A 83 -2.54 7.40 20.74
C GLN A 83 -2.44 7.13 19.23
N ARG A 84 -2.77 8.13 18.41
CA ARG A 84 -2.63 8.07 16.95
C ARG A 84 -1.19 7.79 16.53
N LEU A 85 -0.22 8.52 17.07
CA LEU A 85 1.21 8.29 16.79
C LEU A 85 1.69 6.92 17.29
N LYS A 86 1.21 6.49 18.46
CA LYS A 86 1.58 5.19 19.03
C LYS A 86 1.16 4.01 18.16
N LYS A 87 0.03 4.09 17.46
CA LYS A 87 -0.40 3.05 16.49
C LYS A 87 0.63 2.80 15.38
N LEU A 88 1.54 3.76 15.16
CA LEU A 88 2.54 3.64 14.12
C LEU A 88 3.84 2.98 14.58
N GLU A 89 3.95 2.60 15.85
CA GLU A 89 5.22 2.17 16.45
C GLU A 89 5.87 0.97 15.75
N ASP A 90 5.07 0.07 15.20
CA ASP A 90 5.54 -1.17 14.55
C ASP A 90 5.88 -1.00 13.06
N TYR A 91 5.63 0.19 12.50
CA TYR A 91 5.94 0.49 11.10
C TYR A 91 7.37 0.96 10.88
N THR A 92 7.90 0.62 9.71
CA THR A 92 9.07 1.27 9.14
C THR A 92 8.71 1.87 7.78
N PHE A 93 9.10 3.12 7.58
CA PHE A 93 8.97 3.82 6.31
C PHE A 93 10.33 3.86 5.61
N HIS A 94 10.35 3.61 4.31
CA HIS A 94 11.49 3.87 3.44
C HIS A 94 11.03 4.79 2.32
N MET A 95 11.66 5.95 2.21
CA MET A 95 11.37 6.95 1.18
C MET A 95 12.58 7.12 0.29
N VAL A 96 12.34 7.10 -1.01
CA VAL A 96 13.31 7.48 -2.05
C VAL A 96 12.69 8.60 -2.86
N MET A 97 13.38 9.73 -2.96
CA MET A 97 12.99 10.86 -3.78
C MET A 97 14.22 11.43 -4.49
N ASP A 98 14.20 11.46 -5.82
CA ASP A 98 15.25 12.07 -6.63
C ASP A 98 14.61 12.88 -7.77
N THR A 99 14.63 14.19 -7.62
CA THR A 99 14.09 15.13 -8.61
C THR A 99 14.86 15.13 -9.93
N GLU A 100 16.12 14.68 -9.97
CA GLU A 100 16.90 14.62 -11.22
C GLU A 100 16.54 13.40 -12.05
N SER A 101 16.34 12.24 -11.42
CA SER A 101 15.87 11.01 -12.11
C SER A 101 14.35 10.87 -12.16
N SER A 102 13.61 11.81 -11.56
CA SER A 102 12.14 11.78 -11.43
C SER A 102 11.64 10.55 -10.67
N GLU A 103 12.40 10.12 -9.67
CA GLU A 103 12.05 9.00 -8.80
C GLU A 103 11.33 9.50 -7.54
N MET A 104 10.24 8.84 -7.20
CA MET A 104 9.50 9.06 -5.97
C MET A 104 8.83 7.75 -5.55
N GLN A 105 9.39 7.11 -4.53
CA GLN A 105 8.92 5.84 -4.03
C GLN A 105 8.78 5.86 -2.51
N LEU A 106 7.71 5.25 -2.03
CA LEU A 106 7.45 5.07 -0.61
C LEU A 106 7.18 3.60 -0.34
N GLU A 107 7.91 3.04 0.60
CA GLU A 107 7.67 1.71 1.14
C GLU A 107 7.30 1.82 2.62
N LEU A 108 6.22 1.15 3.00
CA LEU A 108 5.79 0.97 4.38
C LEU A 108 5.79 -0.53 4.67
N TYR A 109 6.45 -0.96 5.73
CA TYR A 109 6.38 -2.35 6.14
C TYR A 109 6.30 -2.54 7.64
N GLN A 110 5.73 -3.66 8.05
CA GLN A 110 5.76 -4.15 9.42
C GLN A 110 5.97 -5.67 9.44
N ASP A 111 6.64 -6.13 10.48
CA ASP A 111 6.67 -7.54 10.84
C ASP A 111 5.49 -7.86 11.75
N PHE A 112 4.89 -9.04 11.58
CA PHE A 112 3.78 -9.50 12.40
C PHE A 112 4.05 -10.89 12.98
N LYS A 113 3.50 -11.17 14.15
CA LYS A 113 3.51 -12.52 14.74
C LYS A 113 2.30 -13.34 14.32
N GLN A 114 1.19 -12.66 14.09
CA GLN A 114 -0.04 -13.22 13.56
C GLN A 114 -0.54 -12.32 12.45
N VAL A 115 -1.02 -12.92 11.36
CA VAL A 115 -1.42 -12.16 10.17
C VAL A 115 -2.52 -11.13 10.43
N SER A 116 -3.36 -11.33 11.46
CA SER A 116 -4.38 -10.36 11.86
C SER A 116 -3.82 -9.02 12.36
N GLU A 117 -2.54 -8.96 12.74
CA GLU A 117 -1.86 -7.71 13.07
C GLU A 117 -1.66 -6.82 11.83
N ALA A 118 -1.77 -7.37 10.60
CA ALA A 118 -1.67 -6.65 9.34
C ALA A 118 -2.93 -5.86 8.94
N ASN A 119 -4.05 -5.99 9.66
CA ASN A 119 -5.35 -5.42 9.28
C ASN A 119 -5.34 -3.89 9.11
N ASN A 120 -4.45 -3.19 9.80
CA ASN A 120 -4.43 -1.72 9.85
C ASN A 120 -3.35 -1.09 8.95
N MET A 121 -2.81 -1.85 7.98
CA MET A 121 -1.71 -1.37 7.13
C MET A 121 -2.08 -0.12 6.31
N VAL A 122 -3.31 -0.07 5.77
CA VAL A 122 -3.81 1.08 4.99
C VAL A 122 -3.95 2.32 5.88
N GLU A 123 -4.44 2.16 7.11
CA GLU A 123 -4.45 3.22 8.12
C GLU A 123 -3.01 3.71 8.38
N GLY A 124 -2.06 2.79 8.59
CA GLY A 124 -0.64 3.12 8.79
C GLY A 124 -0.02 3.93 7.65
N LEU A 125 -0.38 3.63 6.41
CA LEU A 125 0.06 4.38 5.23
C LEU A 125 -0.48 5.80 5.20
N ASN A 126 -1.80 5.97 5.38
CA ASN A 126 -2.44 7.28 5.40
C ASN A 126 -1.91 8.16 6.53
N GLU A 127 -1.69 7.54 7.68
CA GLU A 127 -1.09 8.20 8.84
C GLU A 127 0.37 8.60 8.60
N GLY A 128 1.17 7.72 8.01
CA GLY A 128 2.54 8.02 7.60
C GLY A 128 2.62 9.18 6.61
N ALA A 129 1.76 9.19 5.59
CA ALA A 129 1.69 10.27 4.61
C ALA A 129 1.42 11.64 5.27
N ASN A 130 0.53 11.69 6.27
CA ASN A 130 0.25 12.91 7.02
C ASN A 130 1.44 13.42 7.85
N LEU A 131 2.36 12.54 8.24
CA LEU A 131 3.59 12.92 8.95
C LEU A 131 4.68 13.47 8.03
N MET A 132 4.49 13.39 6.72
CA MET A 132 5.46 13.79 5.70
C MET A 132 4.92 14.98 4.88
N PRO A 133 4.80 16.18 5.50
CA PRO A 133 4.12 17.33 4.91
C PRO A 133 4.79 17.87 3.63
N GLU A 134 6.08 17.61 3.42
CA GLU A 134 6.77 17.97 2.16
C GLU A 134 6.29 17.16 0.95
N MET A 135 5.59 16.03 1.16
CA MET A 135 4.91 15.27 0.12
C MET A 135 3.43 15.65 -0.04
N SER A 136 2.94 16.64 0.71
CA SER A 136 1.54 17.07 0.67
C SER A 136 1.44 18.52 0.22
N ASN A 137 1.06 18.74 -1.04
CA ASN A 137 0.58 20.06 -1.50
C ASN A 137 -0.76 20.48 -0.90
N SER A 138 -1.40 19.62 -0.12
CA SER A 138 -2.59 19.93 0.65
C SER A 138 -2.19 20.86 1.80
N LYS A 139 -2.80 22.06 1.84
CA LYS A 139 -2.97 22.84 3.09
C LYS A 139 -3.26 21.86 4.22
N LYS A 140 -2.67 22.06 5.41
CA LYS A 140 -3.02 21.35 6.65
C LYS A 140 -4.50 20.97 6.62
N ASN A 141 -4.76 19.72 6.27
CA ASN A 141 -6.06 19.11 6.39
C ASN A 141 -6.46 19.30 7.86
N SER A 142 -7.68 19.76 8.09
CA SER A 142 -8.11 20.17 9.43
C SER A 142 -8.00 18.96 10.36
N PRO A 143 -7.93 19.10 11.70
CA PRO A 143 -7.97 17.94 12.60
C PRO A 143 -9.21 17.04 12.41
N ASP A 144 -10.26 17.53 11.72
CA ASP A 144 -11.42 16.75 11.26
C ASP A 144 -11.18 15.91 9.99
N ASP A 145 -10.11 16.15 9.23
CA ASP A 145 -9.69 15.36 8.05
C ASP A 145 -8.69 14.25 8.43
N ALA A 146 -8.47 14.03 9.73
CA ALA A 146 -7.64 12.94 10.22
C ALA A 146 -8.31 11.59 9.87
N SER A 147 -7.82 10.97 8.79
CA SER A 147 -8.02 9.55 8.44
C SER A 147 -9.48 9.06 8.50
N GLU A 148 -10.33 9.59 7.62
CA GLU A 148 -11.59 8.94 7.23
C GLU A 148 -11.32 7.73 6.32
N GLU A 149 -10.69 6.70 6.89
CA GLU A 149 -10.57 5.42 6.22
C GLU A 149 -11.97 4.80 6.09
N THR A 150 -12.43 4.68 4.85
CA THR A 150 -13.76 4.15 4.53
C THR A 150 -13.72 2.67 4.17
N VAL A 151 -12.52 2.11 3.97
CA VAL A 151 -12.30 0.71 3.60
C VAL A 151 -11.36 0.05 4.62
N GLY A 152 -11.85 -0.99 5.27
CA GLY A 152 -11.04 -1.84 6.14
C GLY A 152 -10.55 -3.08 5.38
N VAL A 153 -9.43 -3.65 5.82
CA VAL A 153 -8.95 -4.96 5.35
C VAL A 153 -8.78 -5.89 6.54
N ARG A 154 -9.27 -7.12 6.42
CA ARG A 154 -9.13 -8.16 7.43
C ARG A 154 -8.36 -9.34 6.85
N PHE A 155 -7.28 -9.68 7.52
CA PHE A 155 -6.49 -10.86 7.26
C PHE A 155 -6.78 -11.96 8.27
N SER A 156 -6.80 -13.20 7.81
CA SER A 156 -6.84 -14.39 8.65
C SER A 156 -6.05 -15.53 8.04
N PHE A 157 -5.49 -16.38 8.90
CA PHE A 157 -4.82 -17.61 8.47
C PHE A 157 -5.09 -18.72 9.47
N GLU A 158 -5.94 -19.66 9.09
CA GLU A 158 -6.36 -20.77 9.95
C GLU A 158 -6.45 -22.06 9.14
N LYS A 159 -5.98 -23.18 9.70
CA LYS A 159 -6.10 -24.52 9.10
C LYS A 159 -5.63 -24.57 7.63
N ASN A 160 -4.49 -23.92 7.33
CA ASN A 160 -3.92 -23.78 5.98
C ASN A 160 -4.79 -22.99 5.00
N VAL A 161 -5.74 -22.18 5.48
CA VAL A 161 -6.55 -21.27 4.66
C VAL A 161 -6.22 -19.84 5.04
N PHE A 162 -5.69 -19.08 4.08
CA PHE A 162 -5.48 -17.65 4.19
C PHE A 162 -6.67 -16.91 3.59
N LYS A 163 -7.09 -15.81 4.22
CA LYS A 163 -8.06 -14.87 3.67
C LYS A 163 -7.61 -13.44 3.83
N ARG A 164 -7.82 -12.65 2.78
CA ARG A 164 -7.86 -11.19 2.77
C ARG A 164 -9.27 -10.78 2.36
N ASP A 165 -9.93 -10.02 3.21
CA ASP A 165 -11.31 -9.58 3.09
C ASP A 165 -11.34 -8.06 3.26
N ALA A 166 -11.59 -7.34 2.17
CA ALA A 166 -11.77 -5.90 2.19
C ALA A 166 -13.26 -5.58 2.37
N TYR A 167 -13.57 -4.52 3.11
CA TYR A 167 -14.96 -4.17 3.40
C TYR A 167 -15.12 -2.67 3.59
N ILE A 168 -16.28 -2.16 3.17
CA ILE A 168 -16.64 -0.76 3.37
C ILE A 168 -17.12 -0.57 4.82
N MET A 169 -16.41 0.27 5.57
CA MET A 169 -16.71 0.58 6.98
C MET A 169 -17.88 1.55 7.13
N ASP A 170 -17.97 2.53 6.23
CA ASP A 170 -18.99 3.58 6.20
C ASP A 170 -19.40 3.83 4.74
N ALA A 171 -20.56 3.32 4.35
CA ALA A 171 -21.00 3.35 2.95
C ALA A 171 -21.32 4.76 2.44
N GLU A 172 -21.87 5.62 3.30
CA GLU A 172 -22.20 7.00 2.91
C GLU A 172 -20.92 7.80 2.68
N ARG A 173 -19.96 7.73 3.61
CA ARG A 173 -18.66 8.38 3.44
C ARG A 173 -17.86 7.81 2.27
N HIS A 174 -17.90 6.50 2.06
CA HIS A 174 -17.24 5.87 0.92
C HIS A 174 -17.75 6.44 -0.40
N GLN A 175 -19.07 6.59 -0.53
CA GLN A 175 -19.65 7.20 -1.72
C GLN A 175 -19.26 8.66 -1.88
N MET A 176 -19.29 9.45 -0.80
CA MET A 176 -18.83 10.85 -0.84
C MET A 176 -17.35 10.96 -1.27
N LYS A 177 -16.51 10.04 -0.81
CA LYS A 177 -15.09 9.96 -1.20
C LYS A 177 -14.94 9.64 -2.69
N ILE A 178 -15.66 8.63 -3.20
CA ILE A 178 -15.67 8.32 -4.64
C ILE A 178 -16.13 9.52 -5.47
N ASP A 179 -17.20 10.20 -5.03
CA ASP A 179 -17.77 11.34 -5.75
C ASP A 179 -16.82 12.54 -5.78
N SER A 180 -16.13 12.82 -4.67
CA SER A 180 -15.11 13.88 -4.61
C SER A 180 -13.89 13.59 -5.48
N MET A 181 -13.59 12.31 -5.74
CA MET A 181 -12.47 11.88 -6.57
C MET A 181 -12.78 11.84 -8.08
N GLN A 182 -14.01 12.13 -8.51
CA GLN A 182 -14.41 12.06 -9.94
C GLN A 182 -13.47 12.83 -10.88
N THR A 183 -13.01 14.02 -10.48
CA THR A 183 -12.06 14.82 -11.28
C THR A 183 -10.64 14.24 -11.29
N ALA A 184 -10.26 13.50 -10.25
CA ALA A 184 -8.95 12.85 -10.14
C ALA A 184 -8.91 11.46 -10.82
N LYS A 185 -10.06 10.82 -11.05
CA LYS A 185 -10.16 9.50 -11.72
C LYS A 185 -9.42 9.45 -13.06
N ALA A 186 -9.44 10.53 -13.83
CA ALA A 186 -8.74 10.59 -15.11
C ALA A 186 -7.21 10.47 -14.95
N PHE A 187 -6.63 11.04 -13.89
CA PHE A 187 -5.20 10.92 -13.58
C PHE A 187 -4.86 9.55 -13.00
N MET A 188 -5.80 8.95 -12.29
CA MET A 188 -5.65 7.63 -11.68
C MET A 188 -5.93 6.47 -12.66
N SER A 189 -6.49 6.78 -13.82
CA SER A 189 -6.80 5.79 -14.85
C SER A 189 -5.53 5.16 -15.38
N GLY A 190 -5.47 3.83 -15.39
CA GLY A 190 -4.26 3.08 -15.75
C GLY A 190 -3.32 2.82 -14.58
N MET A 191 -3.60 3.36 -13.38
CA MET A 191 -2.93 2.91 -12.17
C MET A 191 -3.41 1.52 -11.78
N THR A 192 -2.51 0.69 -11.29
CA THR A 192 -2.82 -0.68 -10.87
C THR A 192 -2.47 -0.93 -9.41
N TYR A 193 -3.29 -1.78 -8.77
CA TYR A 193 -3.04 -2.35 -7.45
C TYR A 193 -2.67 -3.82 -7.62
N THR A 194 -1.50 -4.20 -7.10
CA THR A 194 -0.98 -5.56 -7.17
C THR A 194 -0.92 -6.17 -5.79
N LEU A 195 -1.54 -7.33 -5.61
CA LEU A 195 -1.30 -8.22 -4.47
C LEU A 195 -0.22 -9.21 -4.85
N LYS A 196 0.77 -9.40 -3.98
CA LYS A 196 1.82 -10.40 -4.13
C LYS A 196 2.03 -11.14 -2.82
N TYR A 197 1.39 -12.30 -2.67
CA TYR A 197 1.42 -13.05 -1.41
C TYR A 197 2.18 -14.34 -1.55
N THR A 198 3.17 -14.53 -0.70
CA THR A 198 4.03 -15.71 -0.65
C THR A 198 3.75 -16.51 0.61
N PHE A 199 3.40 -17.78 0.42
CA PHE A 199 2.99 -18.70 1.47
C PHE A 199 4.10 -19.69 1.83
N PRO A 200 4.07 -20.28 3.03
CA PRO A 200 5.09 -21.24 3.44
C PRO A 200 5.02 -22.55 2.63
N LYS A 201 3.81 -22.90 2.18
CA LYS A 201 3.48 -24.11 1.42
C LYS A 201 2.91 -23.76 0.05
N ARG A 202 2.86 -24.75 -0.83
CA ARG A 202 2.25 -24.59 -2.15
C ARG A 202 0.77 -24.28 -2.04
N ILE A 203 0.30 -23.44 -2.96
CA ILE A 203 -1.10 -23.11 -3.15
C ILE A 203 -1.77 -24.31 -3.82
N LYS A 204 -2.80 -24.83 -3.15
CA LYS A 204 -3.66 -25.89 -3.69
C LYS A 204 -4.79 -25.30 -4.52
N LYS A 205 -5.38 -24.19 -4.04
CA LYS A 205 -6.51 -23.50 -4.68
C LYS A 205 -6.56 -22.03 -4.23
N SER A 206 -7.05 -21.14 -5.09
CA SER A 206 -7.48 -19.79 -4.70
C SER A 206 -8.89 -19.46 -5.18
N SER A 207 -9.48 -18.39 -4.64
CA SER A 207 -10.76 -17.82 -5.08
C SER A 207 -10.65 -16.97 -6.35
N VAL A 208 -9.44 -16.60 -6.76
CA VAL A 208 -9.18 -15.70 -7.89
C VAL A 208 -8.78 -16.49 -9.13
N ASP A 209 -9.63 -16.46 -10.15
CA ASP A 209 -9.46 -17.26 -11.39
C ASP A 209 -8.37 -16.71 -12.32
N ASP A 210 -8.14 -15.40 -12.32
CA ASP A 210 -7.19 -14.69 -13.17
C ASP A 210 -5.84 -14.42 -12.48
N ALA A 211 -5.58 -15.07 -11.35
CA ALA A 211 -4.33 -14.94 -10.62
C ALA A 211 -3.15 -15.61 -11.36
N THR A 212 -1.96 -15.07 -11.16
CA THR A 212 -0.72 -15.72 -11.61
C THR A 212 0.01 -16.35 -10.42
N TYR A 213 0.84 -17.36 -10.70
CA TYR A 213 1.56 -18.10 -9.67
C TYR A 213 3.05 -18.22 -9.97
N SER A 214 3.87 -18.20 -8.92
CA SER A 214 5.29 -18.51 -9.03
C SER A 214 5.54 -19.95 -9.46
N LEU A 215 6.73 -20.22 -10.00
CA LEU A 215 7.14 -21.56 -10.46
C LEU A 215 7.17 -22.60 -9.34
N ASP A 216 7.46 -22.19 -8.10
CA ASP A 216 7.44 -23.08 -6.95
C ASP A 216 6.03 -23.33 -6.40
N GLY A 217 5.03 -22.60 -6.91
CA GLY A 217 3.62 -22.66 -6.54
C GLY A 217 3.30 -22.02 -5.20
N LYS A 218 4.19 -21.19 -4.63
CA LYS A 218 4.02 -20.60 -3.29
C LYS A 218 3.56 -19.16 -3.29
N THR A 219 3.72 -18.45 -4.41
CA THR A 219 3.33 -17.05 -4.55
C THR A 219 2.13 -16.94 -5.47
N ILE A 220 1.14 -16.15 -5.07
CA ILE A 220 0.04 -15.69 -5.90
C ILE A 220 0.23 -14.20 -6.19
N GLU A 221 -0.03 -13.79 -7.43
CA GLU A 221 -0.10 -12.38 -7.82
C GLU A 221 -1.47 -12.07 -8.45
N VAL A 222 -2.08 -10.97 -7.99
CA VAL A 222 -3.40 -10.50 -8.45
C VAL A 222 -3.28 -9.03 -8.81
N HIS A 223 -3.70 -8.68 -10.02
CA HIS A 223 -3.66 -7.30 -10.52
C HIS A 223 -5.08 -6.76 -10.70
N ARG A 224 -5.34 -5.57 -10.17
CA ARG A 224 -6.61 -4.86 -10.35
C ARG A 224 -6.37 -3.43 -10.77
N ASP A 225 -7.32 -2.89 -11.52
CA ASP A 225 -7.36 -1.45 -11.79
C ASP A 225 -7.61 -0.70 -10.46
N PHE A 226 -6.86 0.37 -10.23
CA PHE A 226 -6.91 1.09 -8.97
C PHE A 226 -8.24 1.84 -8.78
N VAL A 227 -8.82 2.38 -9.85
CA VAL A 227 -10.13 3.05 -9.78
C VAL A 227 -11.23 2.03 -9.50
N ALA A 228 -11.18 0.86 -10.14
CA ALA A 228 -12.10 -0.24 -9.86
C ALA A 228 -12.03 -0.70 -8.39
N TYR A 229 -10.82 -0.75 -7.82
CA TYR A 229 -10.63 -1.09 -6.40
C TYR A 229 -11.26 -0.05 -5.47
N ILE A 230 -11.07 1.24 -5.75
CA ILE A 230 -11.67 2.32 -4.95
C ILE A 230 -13.20 2.25 -5.02
N GLU A 231 -13.78 1.91 -6.16
CA GLU A 231 -15.24 1.77 -6.29
C GLU A 231 -15.77 0.52 -5.61
N ASN A 232 -15.03 -0.59 -5.68
CA ASN A 232 -15.40 -1.86 -5.09
C ASN A 232 -14.18 -2.57 -4.49
N PRO A 233 -13.97 -2.49 -3.16
CA PRO A 233 -12.78 -3.04 -2.53
C PRO A 233 -12.70 -4.59 -2.60
N ASP A 234 -13.86 -5.26 -2.71
CA ASP A 234 -14.00 -6.72 -2.76
C ASP A 234 -13.27 -7.35 -3.97
N ILE A 235 -12.95 -6.57 -5.01
CA ILE A 235 -12.22 -7.11 -6.18
C ILE A 235 -10.80 -7.58 -5.82
N LEU A 236 -10.28 -7.16 -4.67
CA LEU A 236 -9.02 -7.59 -4.12
C LEU A 236 -9.19 -8.68 -3.05
N ASP A 237 -10.38 -9.25 -2.87
CA ASP A 237 -10.56 -10.36 -1.92
C ASP A 237 -9.88 -11.63 -2.41
N VAL A 238 -9.15 -12.26 -1.49
CA VAL A 238 -8.35 -13.44 -1.80
C VAL A 238 -8.54 -14.47 -0.71
N GLU A 239 -9.02 -15.64 -1.09
CA GLU A 239 -8.96 -16.86 -0.28
C GLU A 239 -7.98 -17.83 -0.93
N VAL A 240 -7.05 -18.36 -0.14
CA VAL A 240 -6.03 -19.31 -0.59
C VAL A 240 -6.02 -20.52 0.34
N GLU A 241 -6.21 -21.71 -0.23
CA GLU A 241 -6.02 -23.00 0.46
C GLU A 241 -4.62 -23.54 0.12
N LEU A 242 -3.82 -23.85 1.14
CA LEU A 242 -2.49 -24.42 0.99
C LEU A 242 -2.50 -25.95 1.06
N GLU A 243 -1.49 -26.58 0.47
CA GLU A 243 -1.23 -28.01 0.64
C GLU A 243 -0.98 -28.38 2.11
N LYS A 244 -1.20 -29.65 2.45
CA LYS A 244 -1.00 -30.19 3.80
C LYS A 244 0.46 -30.40 4.12
#